data_AF-A0A1B2EBH4-F1
#
_entry.id   AF-A0A1B2EBH4-F1
#
_cell.length_a   1.000
_cell.length_b   1.000
_cell.length_c   1.000
_cell.angle_alpha   90.00
_cell.angle_beta   90.00
_cell.angle_gamma   90.00
#
_symmetry.space_group_name_H-M   'P 1'
#
loop_
_entity.id
_entity.type
_entity.pdbx_description
1 polymer ?
#
loop_
_entity_poly.entity_id
_entity_poly.type
_entity_poly.pdbx_seq_one_letter_code
_entity_poly.pdbx_strand_id
1 'polypeptide(L)'
;MTTQTLDRASHREADPTFREPSQLQPLVQSLQSVLKQIDDEYERERNRPSQTLPDTCVKDRALAMLKSRHQDRRDNDVRELAALVGQPQ
;
A
#
# COMPACT_ATOMS: atom_id res chain seq x y z
N MET A 1 0.68 62.38 -10.95
CA MET A 1 0.24 61.34 -10.02
C MET A 1 0.42 60.00 -10.72
N THR A 2 1.31 59.17 -10.18
CA THR A 2 1.64 57.82 -10.63
C THR A 2 0.72 56.82 -9.95
N THR A 3 0.11 55.91 -10.71
CA THR A 3 -0.34 54.61 -10.17
C THR A 3 0.09 53.50 -11.11
N GLN A 4 1.23 52.95 -10.72
CA GLN A 4 1.72 51.61 -10.99
C GLN A 4 0.77 50.60 -10.32
N THR A 5 0.41 49.51 -10.98
CA THR A 5 -0.25 48.37 -10.34
C THR A 5 0.41 47.09 -10.89
N LEU A 6 1.42 46.63 -10.13
CA LEU A 6 1.76 45.22 -9.86
C LEU A 6 0.46 44.41 -9.63
N ASP A 7 0.32 43.10 -9.83
CA ASP A 7 1.23 41.98 -9.73
C ASP A 7 0.46 40.75 -10.26
N ARG A 8 1.18 39.77 -10.80
CA ARG A 8 1.07 38.36 -10.36
C ARG A 8 -0.30 37.68 -10.37
N ALA A 9 -0.44 36.83 -11.38
CA ALA A 9 -0.86 35.46 -11.13
C ALA A 9 0.07 34.52 -11.90
N SER A 10 1.28 34.30 -11.38
CA SER A 10 2.02 33.07 -11.66
C SER A 10 1.17 31.92 -11.15
N HIS A 11 0.31 31.37 -12.00
CA HIS A 11 -0.14 29.99 -11.86
C HIS A 11 1.09 29.11 -12.06
N ARG A 12 1.81 28.89 -10.97
CA ARG A 12 2.78 27.81 -10.87
C ARG A 12 1.94 26.54 -10.83
N GLU A 13 1.65 26.00 -12.01
CA GLU A 13 1.23 24.61 -12.15
C GLU A 13 2.29 23.79 -11.41
N ALA A 14 1.88 23.18 -10.30
CA ALA A 14 2.71 22.26 -9.56
C ALA A 14 2.94 21.06 -10.49
N ASP A 15 4.13 21.01 -11.08
CA ASP A 15 4.64 19.84 -11.81
C ASP A 15 4.44 18.60 -10.93
N PRO A 16 3.61 17.61 -11.34
CA PRO A 16 3.29 16.47 -10.51
C PRO A 16 4.40 15.41 -10.50
N THR A 17 5.52 15.63 -11.19
CA THR A 17 6.39 14.54 -11.63
C THR A 17 7.59 14.27 -10.72
N PHE A 18 7.92 15.18 -9.79
CA PHE A 18 9.08 14.98 -8.91
C PHE A 18 8.75 15.26 -7.45
N ARG A 19 8.14 14.26 -6.80
CA ARG A 19 8.13 14.23 -5.33
C ARG A 19 9.53 13.82 -4.87
N GLU A 20 10.19 14.73 -4.17
CA GLU A 20 11.50 14.47 -3.56
C GLU A 20 11.44 13.18 -2.72
N PRO A 21 12.44 12.28 -2.81
CA PRO A 21 12.47 11.01 -2.08
C PRO A 21 12.23 11.17 -0.56
N SER A 22 12.69 12.30 -0.01
CA SER A 22 12.53 12.71 1.38
C SER A 22 11.08 12.91 1.80
N GLN A 23 10.20 13.32 0.88
CA GLN A 23 8.77 13.54 1.14
C GLN A 23 7.95 12.25 1.04
N LEU A 24 8.45 11.27 0.28
CA LEU A 24 7.80 9.97 0.10
C LEU A 24 8.18 8.95 1.18
N GLN A 25 9.33 9.13 1.83
CA GLN A 25 9.82 8.18 2.85
C GLN A 25 8.79 7.82 3.94
N PRO A 26 8.10 8.78 4.59
CA PRO A 26 7.12 8.45 5.63
C PRO A 26 5.94 7.63 5.09
N LEU A 27 5.47 7.95 3.87
CA LEU A 27 4.38 7.23 3.22
C LEU A 27 4.79 5.80 2.84
N VAL A 28 5.99 5.65 2.25
CA VAL A 28 6.58 4.35 1.93
C VAL A 28 6.72 3.49 3.19
N GLN A 29 7.21 4.06 4.29
CA GLN A 29 7.32 3.35 5.58
C GLN A 29 5.95 2.96 6.15
N SER A 30 4.94 3.83 5.99
CA SER A 30 3.56 3.52 6.39
C SER A 30 3.00 2.35 5.60
N LEU A 31 3.13 2.37 4.27
CA LEU A 31 2.67 1.28 3.39
C LEU A 31 3.38 -0.04 3.68
N GLN A 32 4.70 -0.01 3.91
CA GLN A 32 5.45 -1.18 4.35
C GLN A 32 4.97 -1.72 5.69
N SER A 33 4.59 -0.85 6.63
CA SER A 33 4.05 -1.24 7.93
C SER A 33 2.67 -1.87 7.81
N VAL A 34 1.81 -1.34 6.94
CA VAL A 34 0.50 -1.92 6.62
C VAL A 34 0.65 -3.30 5.99
N LEU A 35 1.53 -3.45 4.99
CA LEU A 35 1.82 -4.73 4.36
C LEU A 35 2.31 -5.76 5.38
N LYS A 36 3.23 -5.36 6.26
CA LYS A 36 3.70 -6.24 7.35
C LYS A 36 2.56 -6.65 8.28
N GLN A 37 1.67 -5.73 8.64
CA GLN A 37 0.52 -6.05 9.49
C GLN A 37 -0.46 -7.04 8.81
N ILE A 38 -0.66 -6.92 7.50
CA ILE A 38 -1.47 -7.86 6.71
C ILE A 38 -0.82 -9.25 6.69
N ASP A 39 0.51 -9.31 6.53
CA ASP A 39 1.30 -10.54 6.56
C ASP A 39 1.23 -11.21 7.95
N ASP A 40 1.41 -10.44 9.01
CA ASP A 40 1.32 -10.93 10.41
C ASP A 40 -0.10 -11.40 10.77
N GLU A 41 -1.15 -10.75 10.25
CA GLU A 41 -2.54 -11.20 10.42
C GLU A 41 -2.79 -12.52 9.69
N TYR A 42 -2.33 -12.65 8.45
CA TYR A 42 -2.44 -13.89 7.68
C TYR A 42 -1.76 -15.07 8.36
N GLU A 43 -0.52 -14.89 8.85
CA GLU A 43 0.20 -15.96 9.54
C GLU A 43 -0.52 -16.38 10.83
N ARG A 44 -1.07 -15.43 11.60
CA ARG A 44 -1.90 -15.76 12.77
C ARG A 44 -3.16 -16.53 12.41
N GLU A 45 -3.86 -16.10 11.36
CA GLU A 45 -5.08 -16.75 10.90
C GLU A 45 -4.83 -18.12 10.30
N ARG A 46 -3.73 -18.30 9.56
CA ARG A 46 -3.31 -19.58 8.98
C ARG A 46 -3.02 -20.62 10.07
N ASN A 47 -2.45 -20.17 11.19
CA ASN A 47 -2.12 -21.04 12.32
C ASN A 47 -3.33 -21.47 13.17
N ARG A 48 -4.50 -20.83 13.01
CA ARG A 48 -5.73 -21.21 13.74
C ARG A 48 -6.36 -22.52 13.22
N PRO A 49 -6.64 -22.69 11.90
CA PRO A 49 -7.18 -23.94 11.34
C PRO A 49 -6.30 -25.16 11.60
N SER A 50 -4.98 -25.00 11.65
CA SER A 50 -4.06 -26.09 12.00
C SER A 50 -4.25 -26.63 13.41
N GLN A 51 -4.80 -25.81 14.33
CA GLN A 51 -5.03 -26.19 15.72
C GLN A 51 -6.47 -26.66 15.98
N THR A 52 -7.44 -26.26 15.15
CA THR A 52 -8.87 -26.46 15.44
C THR A 52 -9.60 -27.40 14.49
N LEU A 53 -9.06 -27.65 13.29
CA LEU A 53 -9.72 -28.48 12.29
C LEU A 53 -8.93 -29.77 12.01
N PRO A 54 -9.61 -30.94 11.96
CA PRO A 54 -8.99 -32.15 11.46
C PRO A 54 -8.57 -31.98 10.00
N ASP A 55 -7.51 -32.69 9.60
CA ASP A 55 -6.99 -32.67 8.23
C ASP A 55 -8.06 -33.21 7.26
N THR A 56 -8.77 -32.28 6.65
CA THR A 56 -9.96 -32.50 5.84
C THR A 56 -9.93 -31.57 4.64
N CYS A 57 -10.60 -31.95 3.57
CA CYS A 57 -10.79 -31.10 2.38
C CYS A 57 -11.42 -29.73 2.71
N VAL A 58 -12.15 -29.61 3.82
CA VAL A 58 -12.70 -28.35 4.33
C VAL A 58 -11.60 -27.42 4.85
N LYS A 59 -10.61 -27.97 5.57
CA LYS A 59 -9.43 -27.23 6.04
C LYS A 59 -8.62 -26.69 4.86
N ASP A 60 -8.38 -27.51 3.84
CA ASP A 60 -7.66 -27.09 2.64
C ASP A 60 -8.39 -25.97 1.90
N ARG A 61 -9.72 -26.07 1.76
CA ARG A 61 -10.54 -25.03 1.16
C ARG A 61 -10.53 -23.74 1.96
N ALA A 62 -10.60 -23.83 3.29
CA ALA A 62 -10.53 -22.66 4.17
C ALA A 62 -9.17 -21.94 4.04
N LEU A 63 -8.07 -22.70 4.00
CA LEU A 63 -6.72 -22.16 3.79
C LEU A 63 -6.55 -21.51 2.41
N ALA A 64 -7.12 -22.12 1.36
CA ALA A 64 -7.09 -21.55 0.01
C ALA A 64 -7.87 -20.22 -0.06
N MET A 65 -9.06 -20.16 0.55
CA MET A 65 -9.85 -18.92 0.62
C MET A 65 -9.13 -17.84 1.43
N LEU A 66 -8.50 -18.21 2.55
CA LEU A 66 -7.71 -17.29 3.37
C LEU A 66 -6.54 -16.71 2.55
N LYS A 67 -5.81 -17.56 1.81
CA LYS A 67 -4.71 -17.13 0.93
C LYS A 67 -5.19 -16.17 -0.16
N SER A 68 -6.32 -16.45 -0.81
CA SER A 68 -6.90 -15.56 -1.83
C SER A 68 -7.18 -14.17 -1.26
N ARG A 69 -7.88 -14.10 -0.12
CA ARG A 69 -8.22 -12.81 0.53
C ARG A 69 -6.98 -12.03 0.96
N HIS A 70 -5.97 -12.74 1.44
CA HIS A 70 -4.69 -12.15 1.82
C HIS A 70 -4.00 -11.51 0.60
N GLN A 71 -3.95 -12.24 -0.52
CA GLN A 71 -3.39 -11.71 -1.77
C GLN A 71 -4.16 -10.47 -2.25
N ASP A 72 -5.49 -10.53 -2.28
CA ASP A 72 -6.33 -9.42 -2.72
C ASP A 72 -6.11 -8.16 -1.85
N ARG A 73 -5.91 -8.31 -0.54
CA ARG A 73 -5.62 -7.20 0.37
C ARG A 73 -4.24 -6.59 0.14
N ARG A 74 -3.21 -7.40 -0.10
CA ARG A 74 -1.84 -6.90 -0.33
C ARG A 74 -1.69 -6.23 -1.68
N ASP A 75 -2.41 -6.71 -2.69
CA ASP A 75 -2.25 -6.29 -4.08
C ASP A 75 -2.39 -4.77 -4.26
N ASN A 76 -3.31 -4.14 -3.53
CA ASN A 76 -3.50 -2.69 -3.60
C ASN A 76 -2.28 -1.93 -3.06
N ASP A 77 -1.87 -2.27 -1.82
CA ASP A 77 -0.74 -1.60 -1.15
C ASP A 77 0.59 -1.86 -1.87
N VAL A 78 0.79 -3.05 -2.46
CA VAL A 78 1.97 -3.38 -3.27
C VAL A 78 2.03 -2.53 -4.55
N ARG A 79 0.90 -2.34 -5.24
CA ARG A 79 0.85 -1.50 -6.45
C ARG A 79 1.14 -0.04 -6.12
N GLU A 80 0.59 0.45 -5.01
CA GLU A 80 0.87 1.82 -4.54
C GLU A 80 2.34 1.99 -4.15
N LEU A 81 2.91 1.01 -3.45
CA LEU A 81 4.34 1.00 -3.11
C LEU A 81 5.22 0.98 -4.37
N ALA A 82 4.89 0.18 -5.38
CA ALA A 82 5.63 0.11 -6.64
C ALA A 82 5.60 1.45 -7.39
N ALA A 83 4.44 2.11 -7.42
CA ALA A 83 4.28 3.43 -8.03
C ALA A 83 5.10 4.51 -7.31
N LEU A 84 5.21 4.44 -5.98
CA LEU A 84 5.96 5.40 -5.17
C LEU A 84 7.49 5.18 -5.22
N VAL A 85 7.93 3.92 -5.37
CA VAL A 85 9.36 3.56 -5.42
C VAL A 85 9.90 3.54 -6.86
N GLY A 86 9.03 3.68 -7.86
CA GLY A 86 9.41 3.68 -9.27
C GLY A 86 9.93 2.34 -9.76
N GLN A 87 9.48 1.23 -9.16
CA GLN A 87 9.81 -0.10 -9.69
C GLN A 87 8.84 -0.46 -10.82
N PRO A 88 9.34 -0.73 -12.05
CA PRO A 88 8.48 -1.21 -13.13
C PRO A 88 7.92 -2.59 -12.76
N GLN A 89 6.62 -2.77 -13.05
CA GLN A 89 5.89 -4.04 -12.86
C GLN A 89 6.40 -5.15 -13.77
#